data_AF-A0A1E7KC43-F1
#
_entry.id   AF-A0A1E7KC43-F1
#
_cell.length_a   1.000
_cell.length_b   1.000
_cell.length_c   1.000
_cell.angle_alpha   90.00
_cell.angle_beta   90.00
_cell.angle_gamma   90.00
#
_symmetry.space_group_name_H-M   'P 1'
#
loop_
_entity.id
_entity.type
_entity.pdbx_description
1 polymer ?
#
loop_
_entity_poly.entity_id
_entity_poly.type
_entity_poly.pdbx_seq_one_letter_code
_entity_poly.pdbx_strand_id
1 'polypeptide(L)'
;MGFTIGAISGLSGIREIRELRPGARRRERAQLCTRVAEYTSLWGWDLVPGARATRSGGRVVCSCGARACPSPGDHPLDASLEVPAGATVEEATRAWAAVPGAAMLLPTGRAFDVLEVAEHAALCALARLERMGVPLGPVAATPAGRAWFLVAPGAAAELPELLYRMGWDDADLDLRGRGEGQHITAPPSDLAGRGPVRWLRPPTLERAGRPPQARLLLGTLAYVCHRSSVVRPRTPDGPAAVR
;
A
#
# COMPACT_ATOMS: atom_id res chain seq x y z
N MET A 1 -9.97 -61.85 -34.04
CA MET A 1 -11.38 -61.41 -33.87
C MET A 1 -11.37 -60.29 -32.83
N GLY A 2 -11.26 -59.05 -33.29
CA GLY A 2 -11.25 -57.88 -32.40
C GLY A 2 -12.67 -57.36 -32.17
N PHE A 3 -12.87 -56.63 -31.07
CA PHE A 3 -13.89 -55.61 -30.96
C PHE A 3 -13.38 -54.45 -30.10
N THR A 4 -13.36 -53.29 -30.73
CA THR A 4 -13.20 -51.93 -30.20
C THR A 4 -14.53 -51.45 -29.63
N ILE A 5 -14.53 -50.81 -28.46
CA ILE A 5 -15.53 -49.82 -28.07
C ILE A 5 -14.79 -48.65 -27.41
N GLY A 6 -14.95 -47.47 -28.00
CA GLY A 6 -14.42 -46.20 -27.49
C GLY A 6 -15.50 -45.37 -26.78
N ALA A 7 -14.96 -44.42 -26.00
CA ALA A 7 -15.51 -43.13 -25.58
C ALA A 7 -16.77 -43.08 -24.69
N ILE A 8 -16.60 -42.50 -23.49
CA ILE A 8 -17.42 -41.36 -23.06
C ILE A 8 -16.53 -40.31 -22.37
N SER A 9 -16.38 -39.19 -23.07
CA SER A 9 -15.92 -37.92 -22.54
C SER A 9 -17.03 -37.32 -21.68
N GLY A 10 -16.68 -36.72 -20.54
CA GLY A 10 -17.59 -35.81 -19.83
C GLY A 10 -17.40 -35.85 -18.33
N LEU A 11 -16.70 -34.83 -17.81
CA LEU A 11 -17.10 -34.04 -16.64
C LEU A 11 -16.04 -32.93 -16.45
N SER A 12 -15.96 -32.05 -17.44
CA SER A 12 -15.61 -30.64 -17.18
C SER A 12 -16.78 -30.04 -16.42
N GLY A 13 -16.55 -29.56 -15.21
CA GLY A 13 -17.61 -28.88 -14.47
C GLY A 13 -17.43 -28.76 -12.97
N ILE A 14 -16.20 -28.71 -12.43
CA ILE A 14 -16.01 -28.21 -11.07
C ILE A 14 -16.07 -26.67 -11.15
N ARG A 15 -17.27 -26.13 -11.40
CA ARG A 15 -17.62 -24.78 -10.99
C ARG A 15 -17.80 -24.85 -9.48
N GLU A 16 -16.70 -24.73 -8.75
CA GLU A 16 -16.71 -24.43 -7.33
C GLU A 16 -17.36 -23.05 -7.14
N ILE A 17 -18.69 -23.05 -7.03
CA ILE A 17 -19.40 -22.02 -6.29
C ILE A 17 -18.98 -22.25 -4.85
N ARG A 18 -17.88 -21.61 -4.43
CA ARG A 18 -17.48 -21.52 -3.03
C ARG A 18 -18.58 -20.74 -2.30
N GLU A 19 -19.58 -21.46 -1.85
CA GLU A 19 -20.36 -21.07 -0.67
C GLU A 19 -19.37 -20.99 0.49
N LEU A 20 -18.81 -19.79 0.68
CA LEU A 20 -18.00 -19.44 1.84
C LEU A 20 -18.81 -19.80 3.08
N ARG A 21 -18.42 -20.91 3.73
CA ARG A 21 -19.04 -21.38 4.98
C ARG A 21 -19.19 -20.19 5.93
N PRO A 22 -20.33 -19.99 6.60
CA PRO A 22 -20.54 -18.86 7.53
C PRO A 22 -19.42 -18.70 8.57
N GLY A 23 -18.75 -19.80 8.96
CA GLY A 23 -17.59 -19.78 9.85
C GLY A 23 -16.30 -19.18 9.26
N ALA A 24 -16.09 -19.22 7.94
CA ALA A 24 -14.95 -18.59 7.28
C ALA A 24 -15.08 -17.07 7.32
N ARG A 25 -16.26 -16.54 6.94
CA ARG A 25 -16.56 -15.10 6.99
C ARG A 25 -16.45 -14.54 8.42
N ARG A 26 -16.91 -15.30 9.42
CA ARG A 26 -16.78 -14.90 10.84
C ARG A 26 -15.32 -14.80 11.26
N ARG A 27 -14.47 -15.75 10.85
CA ARG A 27 -13.03 -15.75 11.15
C ARG A 27 -12.28 -14.61 10.46
N GLU A 28 -12.55 -14.39 9.17
CA GLU A 28 -11.98 -13.26 8.41
C GLU A 28 -12.35 -11.92 9.05
N ARG A 29 -13.61 -11.75 9.46
CA ARG A 29 -14.06 -10.53 10.16
C ARG A 29 -13.35 -10.34 11.51
N ALA A 30 -13.18 -11.41 12.28
CA ALA A 30 -12.45 -11.35 13.54
C ALA A 30 -10.98 -10.94 13.33
N GLN A 31 -10.30 -11.55 12.36
CA GLN A 31 -8.92 -11.20 12.01
C GLN A 31 -8.80 -9.73 11.57
N LEU A 32 -9.76 -9.23 10.79
CA LEU A 32 -9.78 -7.83 10.36
C LEU A 32 -9.95 -6.88 11.55
N CYS A 33 -10.87 -7.16 12.48
CA CYS A 33 -11.04 -6.34 13.68
C CYS A 33 -9.77 -6.35 14.56
N THR A 34 -9.10 -7.50 14.67
CA THR A 34 -7.79 -7.59 15.34
C THR A 34 -6.74 -6.71 14.66
N ARG A 35 -6.68 -6.68 13.32
CA ARG A 35 -5.75 -5.80 12.59
C ARG A 35 -6.08 -4.33 12.76
N VAL A 36 -7.36 -3.95 12.74
CA VAL A 36 -7.79 -2.57 13.01
C VAL A 36 -7.30 -2.15 14.40
N ALA A 37 -7.56 -2.96 15.42
CA ALA A 37 -7.09 -2.70 16.79
C ALA A 37 -5.56 -2.69 16.92
N GLU A 38 -4.85 -3.52 16.16
CA GLU A 38 -3.38 -3.49 16.11
C GLU A 38 -2.90 -2.12 15.58
N TYR A 39 -3.48 -1.61 14.50
CA TYR A 39 -3.12 -0.28 13.99
C TYR A 39 -3.45 0.85 14.95
N THR A 40 -4.66 0.84 15.50
CA THR A 40 -5.14 1.97 16.32
C THR A 40 -4.58 1.92 17.74
N SER A 41 -4.56 0.76 18.39
CA SER A 41 -4.18 0.63 19.79
C SER A 41 -2.69 0.31 19.98
N LEU A 42 -2.09 -0.55 19.14
CA LEU A 42 -0.68 -0.97 19.32
C LEU A 42 0.30 0.00 18.65
N TRP A 43 0.02 0.38 17.40
CA TRP A 43 0.88 1.33 16.67
C TRP A 43 0.51 2.79 16.91
N GLY A 44 -0.70 3.05 17.41
CA GLY A 44 -1.16 4.40 17.72
C GLY A 44 -1.40 5.23 16.45
N TRP A 45 -1.90 4.61 15.39
CA TRP A 45 -2.17 5.28 14.12
C TRP A 45 -3.68 5.36 13.85
N ASP A 46 -4.12 6.50 13.32
CA ASP A 46 -5.49 6.64 12.83
C ASP A 46 -5.73 5.68 11.66
N LEU A 47 -6.97 5.21 11.53
CA LEU A 47 -7.37 4.29 10.48
C LEU A 47 -8.68 4.75 9.85
N VAL A 48 -8.74 4.80 8.53
CA VAL A 48 -9.95 5.17 7.78
C VAL A 48 -10.40 3.99 6.91
N PRO A 49 -11.70 3.67 6.88
CA PRO A 49 -12.24 2.72 5.92
C PRO A 49 -12.04 3.17 4.47
N GLY A 50 -11.31 2.37 3.71
CA GLY A 50 -11.01 2.58 2.31
C GLY A 50 -11.93 1.83 1.37
N ALA A 51 -12.12 2.41 0.19
CA ALA A 51 -12.77 1.75 -0.91
C ALA A 51 -11.92 0.57 -1.37
N ARG A 52 -12.59 -0.44 -1.93
CA ARG A 52 -11.95 -1.56 -2.60
C ARG A 52 -12.23 -1.50 -4.09
N ALA A 53 -11.41 -2.21 -4.85
CA ALA A 53 -11.72 -2.49 -6.24
C ALA A 53 -11.68 -3.98 -6.51
N THR A 54 -12.59 -4.43 -7.38
CA THR A 54 -12.51 -5.75 -8.00
C THR A 54 -12.09 -5.58 -9.45
N ARG A 55 -11.13 -6.38 -9.88
CA ARG A 55 -10.63 -6.41 -11.25
C ARG A 55 -11.07 -7.73 -11.89
N SER A 56 -11.85 -7.65 -12.95
CA SER A 56 -12.29 -8.84 -13.69
C SER A 56 -12.55 -8.48 -15.15
N GLY A 57 -12.02 -9.30 -16.08
CA GLY A 57 -12.23 -9.12 -17.52
C GLY A 57 -11.86 -7.73 -18.06
N GLY A 58 -10.78 -7.13 -17.55
CA GLY A 58 -10.33 -5.78 -17.93
C GLY A 58 -11.15 -4.63 -17.35
N ARG A 59 -12.24 -4.91 -16.62
CA ARG A 59 -13.04 -3.90 -15.92
C ARG A 59 -12.59 -3.76 -14.46
N VAL A 60 -12.69 -2.54 -13.95
CA VAL A 60 -12.42 -2.21 -12.56
C VAL A 60 -13.69 -1.65 -11.95
N VAL A 61 -14.20 -2.30 -10.90
CA VAL A 61 -15.39 -1.84 -10.18
C VAL A 61 -14.97 -1.42 -8.79
N CYS A 62 -15.23 -0.16 -8.44
CA CYS A 62 -14.94 0.36 -7.12
C CYS A 62 -16.15 0.22 -6.19
N SER A 63 -15.91 -0.12 -4.92
CA SER A 63 -16.97 -0.26 -3.92
C SER A 63 -17.62 1.07 -3.52
N CYS A 64 -17.12 2.21 -4.00
CA CYS A 64 -17.73 3.53 -3.77
C CYS A 64 -18.96 3.78 -4.65
N GLY A 65 -19.25 2.92 -5.63
CA GLY A 65 -20.42 3.02 -6.49
C GLY A 65 -20.28 3.99 -7.67
N ALA A 66 -19.22 4.80 -7.74
CA ALA A 66 -18.96 5.69 -8.87
C ALA A 66 -18.66 4.89 -10.15
N ARG A 67 -19.37 5.22 -11.24
CA ARG A 67 -19.21 4.56 -12.56
C ARG A 67 -17.81 4.77 -13.16
N ALA A 68 -17.21 5.93 -12.92
CA ALA A 68 -15.87 6.30 -13.37
C ALA A 68 -15.06 6.84 -12.19
N CYS A 69 -14.81 5.98 -11.19
CA CYS A 69 -13.99 6.33 -10.04
C CYS A 69 -12.56 6.70 -10.50
N PRO A 70 -12.00 7.86 -10.13
CA PRO A 70 -10.67 8.28 -10.55
C PRO A 70 -9.54 7.47 -9.88
N SER A 71 -9.79 6.91 -8.69
CA SER A 71 -8.82 6.11 -7.95
C SER A 71 -9.44 4.79 -7.43
N PRO A 72 -9.83 3.85 -8.32
CA PRO A 72 -10.61 2.68 -7.91
C PRO A 72 -9.93 1.87 -6.80
N GLY A 73 -10.51 1.88 -5.60
CA GLY A 73 -10.01 1.13 -4.45
C GLY A 73 -8.77 1.71 -3.78
N ASP A 74 -8.45 2.99 -4.04
CA ASP A 74 -7.38 3.74 -3.40
C ASP A 74 -7.87 5.15 -3.00
N HIS A 75 -8.93 5.18 -2.18
CA HIS A 75 -9.47 6.38 -1.54
C HIS A 75 -10.36 6.00 -0.33
N PRO A 76 -10.59 6.90 0.64
CA PRO A 76 -11.56 6.70 1.72
C PRO A 76 -12.99 6.48 1.21
N LEU A 77 -13.77 5.60 1.85
CA LEU A 77 -15.21 5.46 1.59
C LEU A 77 -15.99 6.60 2.24
N ASP A 78 -15.81 6.73 3.55
CA ASP A 78 -16.43 7.74 4.39
C ASP A 78 -15.43 8.10 5.49
N ALA A 79 -14.94 9.34 5.46
CA ALA A 79 -13.96 9.83 6.42
C ALA A 79 -14.56 10.00 7.83
N SER A 80 -15.90 10.08 7.96
CA SER A 80 -16.56 10.16 9.27
C SER A 80 -16.48 8.85 10.07
N LEU A 81 -16.12 7.75 9.41
CA LEU A 81 -15.90 6.44 10.01
C LEU A 81 -14.45 6.19 10.43
N GLU A 82 -13.65 7.25 10.51
CA GLU A 82 -12.29 7.19 11.04
C GLU A 82 -12.28 6.60 12.45
N VAL A 83 -11.36 5.67 12.68
CA VAL A 83 -11.06 5.08 13.97
C VAL A 83 -9.77 5.75 14.47
N PRO A 84 -9.82 6.58 15.51
CA PRO A 84 -8.66 7.33 15.96
C PRO A 84 -7.61 6.43 16.62
N ALA A 85 -6.37 6.91 16.64
CA ALA A 85 -5.30 6.33 17.44
C ALA A 85 -5.74 6.18 18.92
N GLY A 86 -5.46 5.03 19.52
CA GLY A 86 -5.86 4.70 20.89
C GLY A 86 -7.30 4.18 21.04
N ALA A 87 -8.09 4.08 19.95
CA ALA A 87 -9.43 3.49 20.01
C ALA A 87 -9.44 2.08 20.60
N THR A 88 -10.51 1.72 21.29
CA THR A 88 -10.67 0.40 21.88
C THR A 88 -11.03 -0.65 20.81
N VAL A 89 -10.89 -1.93 21.16
CA VAL A 89 -11.26 -3.05 20.28
C VAL A 89 -12.76 -2.98 19.93
N GLU A 90 -13.61 -2.56 20.86
CA GLU A 90 -15.05 -2.41 20.67
C GLU A 90 -15.37 -1.28 19.67
N GLU A 91 -14.69 -0.14 19.77
CA GLU A 91 -14.83 0.98 18.83
C GLU A 91 -14.40 0.59 17.42
N ALA A 92 -13.22 -0.02 17.30
CA ALA A 92 -12.69 -0.58 16.06
C ALA A 92 -13.66 -1.59 15.42
N THR A 93 -14.19 -2.52 16.23
CA THR A 93 -15.14 -3.55 15.77
C THR A 93 -16.45 -2.93 15.29
N ARG A 94 -16.96 -1.91 16.00
CA ARG A 94 -18.20 -1.21 15.64
C ARG A 94 -18.05 -0.45 14.33
N ALA A 95 -16.96 0.29 14.17
CA ALA A 95 -16.67 1.05 12.95
C ALA A 95 -16.58 0.11 11.74
N TRP A 96 -15.82 -0.99 11.85
CA TRP A 96 -15.63 -1.92 10.72
C TRP A 96 -16.85 -2.79 10.41
N ALA A 97 -17.78 -2.95 11.36
CA ALA A 97 -19.05 -3.62 11.11
C ALA A 97 -19.98 -2.83 10.18
N ALA A 98 -19.89 -1.49 10.18
CA ALA A 98 -20.67 -0.62 9.30
C ALA A 98 -20.21 -0.67 7.83
N VAL A 99 -18.96 -1.06 7.59
CA VAL A 99 -18.32 -1.10 6.26
C VAL A 99 -17.67 -2.45 5.98
N PRO A 100 -18.46 -3.55 5.86
CA PRO A 100 -17.94 -4.89 5.71
C PRO A 100 -16.96 -5.03 4.54
N GLY A 101 -15.75 -5.46 4.88
CA GLY A 101 -14.68 -5.72 3.95
C GLY A 101 -13.93 -4.47 3.48
N ALA A 102 -14.23 -3.25 3.95
CA ALA A 102 -13.43 -2.08 3.60
C ALA A 102 -11.92 -2.32 3.74
N ALA A 103 -11.13 -1.74 2.83
CA ALA A 103 -9.67 -1.74 2.96
C ALA A 103 -9.30 -0.86 4.16
N MET A 104 -8.20 -1.16 4.83
CA MET A 104 -7.68 -0.28 5.88
C MET A 104 -6.79 0.77 5.22
N LEU A 105 -7.06 2.06 5.45
CA LEU A 105 -6.21 3.17 5.01
C LEU A 105 -5.61 3.86 6.23
N LEU A 106 -4.33 4.23 6.14
CA LEU A 106 -3.63 5.00 7.15
C LEU A 106 -3.46 6.44 6.62
N PRO A 107 -4.04 7.46 7.28
CA PRO A 107 -3.79 8.86 6.94
C PRO A 107 -2.32 9.23 7.13
N THR A 108 -1.73 9.92 6.16
CA THR A 108 -0.37 10.50 6.23
C THR A 108 -0.44 11.96 6.69
N GLY A 109 0.69 12.54 7.11
CA GLY A 109 0.74 13.90 7.67
C GLY A 109 0.39 14.00 9.15
N ARG A 110 0.12 12.86 9.81
CA ARG A 110 -0.27 12.80 11.23
C ARG A 110 0.83 12.13 12.06
N ALA A 111 0.72 10.84 12.30
CA ALA A 111 1.74 10.07 13.00
C ALA A 111 3.03 9.89 12.17
N PHE A 112 2.91 9.92 10.85
CA PHE A 112 4.01 9.74 9.91
C PHE A 112 3.68 10.35 8.54
N ASP A 113 4.74 10.62 7.78
CA ASP A 113 4.71 10.81 6.33
C ASP A 113 5.31 9.58 5.64
N VAL A 114 5.17 9.52 4.32
CA VAL A 114 5.71 8.42 3.51
C VAL A 114 6.64 8.96 2.43
N LEU A 115 7.82 8.34 2.30
CA LEU A 115 8.64 8.43 1.09
C LEU A 115 8.35 7.21 0.21
N GLU A 116 7.85 7.46 -0.99
CA GLU A 116 7.50 6.44 -1.98
C GLU A 116 8.56 6.38 -3.08
N VAL A 117 9.09 5.18 -3.32
CA VAL A 117 10.06 4.90 -4.40
C VAL A 117 9.69 3.60 -5.13
N ALA A 118 10.33 3.33 -6.26
CA ALA A 118 10.26 2.00 -6.88
C ALA A 118 10.74 0.90 -5.92
N GLU A 119 10.05 -0.25 -5.88
CA GLU A 119 10.31 -1.33 -4.94
C GLU A 119 11.74 -1.89 -5.05
N HIS A 120 12.26 -2.02 -6.28
CA HIS A 120 13.65 -2.46 -6.48
C HIS A 120 14.66 -1.47 -5.85
N ALA A 121 14.45 -0.17 -6.03
CA ALA A 121 15.29 0.86 -5.41
C ALA A 121 15.19 0.81 -3.88
N ALA A 122 13.99 0.57 -3.33
CA ALA A 122 13.78 0.41 -1.90
C ALA A 122 14.59 -0.74 -1.31
N LEU A 123 14.60 -1.92 -1.97
CA LEU A 123 15.36 -3.09 -1.49
C LEU A 123 16.87 -2.80 -1.47
N CYS A 124 17.40 -2.15 -2.50
CA CYS A 124 18.79 -1.72 -2.53
C CYS A 124 19.11 -0.65 -1.46
N ALA A 125 18.17 0.27 -1.21
CA ALA A 125 18.33 1.30 -0.17
C ALA A 125 18.29 0.70 1.24
N LEU A 126 17.37 -0.23 1.51
CA LEU A 126 17.28 -0.95 2.79
C LEU A 126 18.60 -1.64 3.12
N ALA A 127 19.14 -2.44 2.20
CA ALA A 127 20.42 -3.12 2.40
C ALA A 127 21.60 -2.16 2.65
N ARG A 128 21.55 -0.94 2.12
CA ARG A 128 22.55 0.11 2.39
C ARG A 128 22.36 0.74 3.77
N LEU A 129 21.13 1.15 4.08
CA LEU A 129 20.78 1.83 5.33
C LEU A 129 21.02 0.92 6.55
N GLU A 130 20.71 -0.37 6.42
CA GLU A 130 20.95 -1.37 7.47
C GLU A 130 22.45 -1.55 7.75
N ARG A 131 23.28 -1.68 6.72
CA ARG A 131 24.74 -1.77 6.88
C ARG A 131 25.37 -0.51 7.49
N MET A 132 24.75 0.64 7.27
CA MET A 132 25.19 1.91 7.87
C MET A 132 24.66 2.10 9.30
N GLY A 133 23.85 1.18 9.83
CA GLY A 133 23.27 1.29 11.16
C GLY A 133 22.26 2.43 11.30
N VAL A 134 21.68 2.91 10.19
CA VAL A 134 20.68 3.98 10.23
C VAL A 134 19.42 3.45 10.92
N PRO A 135 18.85 4.18 11.90
CA PRO A 135 17.61 3.75 12.56
C PRO A 135 16.45 3.82 11.56
N LEU A 136 16.07 2.68 11.00
CA LEU A 136 14.99 2.58 10.04
C LEU A 136 13.62 2.55 10.70
N GLY A 137 12.61 3.02 9.97
CA GLY A 137 11.19 2.91 10.30
C GLY A 137 10.53 1.72 9.61
N PRO A 138 9.21 1.56 9.76
CA PRO A 138 8.43 0.59 8.99
C PRO A 138 8.56 0.85 7.48
N VAL A 139 8.60 -0.22 6.68
CA VAL A 139 8.66 -0.14 5.22
C VAL A 139 7.69 -1.15 4.61
N ALA A 140 6.77 -0.68 3.77
CA ALA A 140 5.80 -1.52 3.08
C ALA A 140 6.09 -1.59 1.58
N ALA A 141 5.76 -2.71 0.95
CA ALA A 141 5.75 -2.88 -0.51
C ALA A 141 4.31 -3.06 -1.00
N THR A 142 4.03 -2.42 -2.13
CA THR A 142 2.73 -2.45 -2.80
C THR A 142 2.73 -3.48 -3.93
N PRO A 143 1.57 -4.02 -4.32
CA PRO A 143 1.46 -4.84 -5.53
C PRO A 143 1.73 -4.06 -6.83
N ALA A 144 1.88 -2.74 -6.76
CA ALA A 144 2.17 -1.87 -7.90
C ALA A 144 3.67 -1.64 -8.14
N GLY A 145 4.56 -2.40 -7.46
CA GLY A 145 6.00 -2.26 -7.61
C GLY A 145 6.57 -0.99 -6.96
N ARG A 146 5.85 -0.43 -5.98
CA ARG A 146 6.27 0.71 -5.15
C ARG A 146 6.56 0.24 -3.74
N ALA A 147 7.47 0.91 -3.04
CA ALA A 147 7.62 0.78 -1.60
C ALA A 147 7.45 2.11 -0.89
N TRP A 148 7.01 2.04 0.37
CA TRP A 148 6.66 3.15 1.23
C TRP A 148 7.52 3.09 2.50
N PHE A 149 8.40 4.07 2.68
CA PHE A 149 9.15 4.27 3.92
C PHE A 149 8.39 5.23 4.82
N LEU A 150 7.97 4.76 6.01
CA LEU A 150 7.31 5.63 6.98
C LEU A 150 8.37 6.45 7.72
N VAL A 151 8.21 7.77 7.66
CA VAL A 151 9.14 8.78 8.19
C VAL A 151 8.40 9.78 9.07
N ALA A 152 9.14 10.62 9.79
CA ALA A 152 8.57 11.68 10.62
C ALA A 152 7.59 12.57 9.83
N PRO A 153 6.45 12.97 10.43
CA PRO A 153 5.49 13.86 9.78
C PRO A 153 6.12 15.20 9.40
N GLY A 154 5.64 15.80 8.31
CA GLY A 154 6.20 17.02 7.72
C GLY A 154 7.29 16.75 6.67
N ALA A 155 7.86 15.55 6.64
CA ALA A 155 8.89 15.17 5.68
C ALA A 155 8.46 15.31 4.21
N ALA A 156 7.20 15.05 3.88
CA ALA A 156 6.71 15.17 2.51
C ALA A 156 6.68 16.64 2.05
N ALA A 157 6.33 17.57 2.94
CA ALA A 157 6.34 19.00 2.66
C ALA A 157 7.77 19.55 2.56
N GLU A 158 8.70 19.06 3.39
CA GLU A 158 10.11 19.45 3.36
C GLU A 158 10.91 18.82 2.20
N LEU A 159 10.34 17.81 1.53
CA LEU A 159 11.07 16.99 0.57
C LEU A 159 11.73 17.80 -0.56
N PRO A 160 11.08 18.77 -1.23
CA PRO A 160 11.73 19.54 -2.30
C PRO A 160 12.96 20.31 -1.80
N GLU A 161 12.86 20.98 -0.64
CA GLU A 161 13.96 21.74 -0.04
C GLU A 161 15.10 20.83 0.43
N LEU A 162 14.77 19.64 0.94
CA LEU A 162 15.78 18.65 1.33
C LEU A 162 16.54 18.10 0.12
N LEU A 163 15.84 17.84 -0.99
CA LEU A 163 16.49 17.40 -2.24
C LEU A 163 17.38 18.50 -2.82
N TYR A 164 16.90 19.74 -2.85
CA TYR A 164 17.68 20.92 -3.26
C TYR A 164 18.99 21.05 -2.47
N ARG A 165 18.91 21.06 -1.13
CA ARG A 165 20.12 21.18 -0.28
C ARG A 165 21.10 20.03 -0.44
N MET A 166 20.65 18.88 -0.94
CA MET A 166 21.49 17.72 -1.22
C MET A 166 21.99 17.68 -2.68
N GLY A 167 21.64 18.65 -3.51
CA GLY A 167 22.02 18.73 -4.93
C GLY A 167 21.29 17.72 -5.83
N TRP A 168 20.07 17.35 -5.48
CA TRP A 168 19.21 16.40 -6.22
C TRP A 168 18.03 17.06 -6.93
N ASP A 169 17.93 18.39 -6.91
CA ASP A 169 16.83 19.19 -7.47
C ASP A 169 16.68 19.04 -8.99
N ASP A 170 17.79 18.90 -9.73
CA ASP A 170 17.77 18.68 -11.19
C ASP A 170 17.72 17.19 -11.58
N ALA A 171 17.67 16.27 -10.61
CA ALA A 171 17.66 14.85 -10.87
C ALA A 171 16.24 14.31 -11.08
N ASP A 172 16.03 13.59 -12.18
CA ASP A 172 14.80 12.83 -12.42
C ASP A 172 14.75 11.59 -11.50
N LEU A 173 14.28 11.80 -10.27
CA LEU A 173 14.15 10.78 -9.24
C LEU A 173 12.73 10.22 -9.20
N ASP A 174 12.58 8.89 -9.31
CA ASP A 174 11.34 8.21 -8.96
C ASP A 174 11.19 8.11 -7.43
N LEU A 175 11.02 9.27 -6.79
CA LEU A 175 10.85 9.47 -5.34
C LEU A 175 9.76 10.51 -5.10
N ARG A 176 8.78 10.18 -4.26
CA ARG A 176 7.63 11.07 -3.96
C ARG A 176 7.34 11.10 -2.47
N GLY A 177 6.95 12.25 -1.94
CA GLY A 177 6.42 12.38 -0.59
C GLY A 177 4.92 12.16 -0.57
N ARG A 178 4.39 11.50 0.47
CA ARG A 178 2.97 11.56 0.84
C ARG A 178 2.83 12.11 2.24
N GLY A 179 2.15 13.24 2.36
CA GLY A 179 2.01 14.01 3.60
C GLY A 179 0.56 14.24 3.97
N GLU A 180 0.28 15.41 4.54
CA GLU A 180 -1.05 15.79 5.01
C GLU A 180 -2.12 15.69 3.92
N GLY A 181 -3.31 15.23 4.32
CA GLY A 181 -4.47 15.07 3.43
C GLY A 181 -4.41 13.85 2.50
N GLN A 182 -3.33 13.04 2.57
CA GLN A 182 -3.18 11.81 1.81
C GLN A 182 -3.31 10.57 2.71
N HIS A 183 -3.28 9.39 2.10
CA HIS A 183 -3.37 8.12 2.78
C HIS A 183 -2.54 7.04 2.06
N ILE A 184 -2.25 5.96 2.79
CA ILE A 184 -1.72 4.71 2.22
C ILE A 184 -2.57 3.52 2.63
N THR A 185 -2.60 2.47 1.80
CA THR A 185 -3.29 1.21 2.15
C THR A 185 -2.48 0.43 3.18
N ALA A 186 -3.07 0.14 4.34
CA ALA A 186 -2.40 -0.56 5.42
C ALA A 186 -2.23 -2.05 5.08
N PRO A 187 -1.03 -2.65 5.24
CA PRO A 187 -0.85 -4.10 5.14
C PRO A 187 -1.77 -4.85 6.12
N PRO A 188 -2.35 -6.02 5.77
CA PRO A 188 -2.27 -6.72 4.50
C PRO A 188 -3.43 -6.38 3.54
N SER A 189 -4.00 -5.17 3.61
CA SER A 189 -5.17 -4.81 2.78
C SER A 189 -4.82 -4.81 1.29
N ASP A 190 -5.79 -5.20 0.47
CA ASP A 190 -5.69 -5.17 -0.98
C ASP A 190 -5.67 -3.71 -1.50
N LEU A 191 -4.69 -3.40 -2.35
CA LEU A 191 -4.56 -2.09 -3.00
C LEU A 191 -5.18 -2.16 -4.39
N ALA A 192 -6.31 -1.46 -4.57
CA ALA A 192 -6.95 -1.26 -5.87
C ALA A 192 -7.24 -2.55 -6.69
N GLY A 193 -7.51 -3.67 -6.02
CA GLY A 193 -7.78 -4.97 -6.66
C GLY A 193 -6.54 -5.65 -7.25
N ARG A 194 -5.34 -5.23 -6.86
CA ARG A 194 -4.07 -5.71 -7.44
C ARG A 194 -3.32 -6.70 -6.56
N GLY A 195 -3.74 -6.87 -5.31
CA GLY A 195 -3.07 -7.70 -4.31
C GLY A 195 -2.82 -6.94 -3.00
N PRO A 196 -2.39 -7.68 -1.96
CA PRO A 196 -2.15 -7.10 -0.64
C PRO A 196 -0.89 -6.23 -0.63
N VAL A 197 -0.94 -5.12 0.11
CA VAL A 197 0.27 -4.43 0.57
C VAL A 197 0.94 -5.31 1.64
N ARG A 198 2.26 -5.42 1.63
CA ARG A 198 3.02 -6.27 2.58
C ARG A 198 4.12 -5.48 3.26
N TRP A 199 4.45 -5.84 4.50
CA TRP A 199 5.62 -5.29 5.17
C TRP A 199 6.91 -5.87 4.57
N LEU A 200 7.82 -5.01 4.13
CA LEU A 200 9.24 -5.35 3.94
C LEU A 200 9.97 -5.29 5.28
N ARG A 201 9.63 -4.27 6.08
CA ARG A 201 10.05 -4.13 7.47
C ARG A 201 8.82 -3.77 8.32
N PRO A 202 8.33 -4.68 9.17
CA PRO A 202 7.12 -4.41 9.95
C PRO A 202 7.38 -3.33 11.02
N PRO A 203 6.33 -2.67 11.51
CA PRO A 203 6.44 -1.77 12.65
C PRO A 203 6.91 -2.51 13.91
N THR A 204 7.64 -1.78 14.75
CA THR A 204 8.00 -2.19 16.11
C THR A 204 7.50 -1.12 17.07
N LEU A 205 7.27 -1.49 18.34
CA LEU A 205 6.78 -0.56 19.37
C LEU A 205 7.66 0.71 19.49
N GLU A 206 8.96 0.57 19.31
CA GLU A 206 9.91 1.69 19.38
C GLU A 206 9.81 2.66 18.20
N ARG A 207 9.43 2.17 17.01
CA ARG A 207 9.50 2.92 15.74
C ARG A 207 8.15 3.32 15.17
N ALA A 208 7.07 2.67 15.60
CA ALA A 208 5.72 2.97 15.12
C ALA A 208 5.28 4.39 15.53
N GLY A 209 5.49 4.76 16.79
CA GLY A 209 5.14 6.10 17.30
C GLY A 209 6.22 7.16 17.08
N ARG A 210 7.43 6.78 16.63
CA ARG A 210 8.56 7.69 16.41
C ARG A 210 9.32 7.29 15.13
N PRO A 211 8.70 7.45 13.96
CA PRO A 211 9.36 7.15 12.69
C PRO A 211 10.60 8.06 12.49
N PRO A 212 11.63 7.60 11.77
CA PRO A 212 12.87 8.35 11.61
C PRO A 212 12.67 9.61 10.75
N GLN A 213 13.51 10.62 10.97
CA GLN A 213 13.52 11.82 10.13
C GLN A 213 13.95 11.48 8.71
N ALA A 214 13.24 12.01 7.70
CA ALA A 214 13.49 11.72 6.29
C ALA A 214 14.93 12.01 5.86
N ARG A 215 15.57 13.06 6.40
CA ARG A 215 16.98 13.40 6.11
C ARG A 215 17.97 12.26 6.37
N LEU A 216 17.65 11.31 7.26
CA LEU A 216 18.51 10.16 7.54
C LEU A 216 18.49 9.11 6.41
N LEU A 217 17.41 9.07 5.62
CA LEU A 217 17.20 8.09 4.55
C LEU A 217 17.40 8.71 3.16
N LEU A 218 17.09 10.00 3.03
CA LEU A 218 16.88 10.66 1.75
C LEU A 218 18.10 10.61 0.83
N GLY A 219 19.32 10.86 1.34
CA GLY A 219 20.52 10.80 0.51
C GLY A 219 20.74 9.41 -0.10
N THR A 220 20.45 8.35 0.65
CA THR A 220 20.57 6.97 0.12
C THR A 220 19.45 6.66 -0.87
N LEU A 221 18.21 7.04 -0.54
CA LEU A 221 17.06 6.84 -1.43
C LEU A 221 17.25 7.56 -2.76
N ALA A 222 17.62 8.85 -2.73
CA ALA A 222 17.90 9.65 -3.91
C ALA A 222 19.03 9.03 -4.75
N TYR A 223 20.15 8.65 -4.11
CA TYR A 223 21.25 7.97 -4.80
C TYR A 223 20.81 6.68 -5.49
N VAL A 224 20.03 5.82 -4.81
CA VAL A 224 19.57 4.57 -5.42
C VAL A 224 18.59 4.83 -6.55
N CYS A 225 17.62 5.74 -6.36
CA CYS A 225 16.66 6.11 -7.40
C CYS A 225 17.37 6.62 -8.66
N HIS A 226 18.36 7.51 -8.51
CA HIS A 226 19.16 8.02 -9.61
C HIS A 226 19.95 6.91 -10.32
N ARG A 227 20.60 6.03 -9.55
CA ARG A 227 21.33 4.87 -10.08
C ARG A 227 20.43 3.90 -10.86
N SER A 228 19.18 3.76 -10.44
CA SER A 228 18.22 2.86 -11.07
C SER A 228 17.57 3.46 -12.32
N SER A 229 17.42 4.79 -12.41
CA SER A 229 16.89 5.46 -13.60
C SER A 229 17.88 5.43 -14.77
N VAL A 230 19.19 5.51 -14.49
CA VAL A 230 20.27 5.39 -15.50
C VAL A 230 20.33 4.00 -16.15
N VAL A 231 19.86 2.95 -15.47
CA VAL A 231 19.90 1.55 -15.96
C VAL A 231 18.64 1.18 -16.76
N ARG A 232 17.56 1.96 -16.66
CA ARG A 232 16.36 1.78 -17.49
C ARG A 232 16.57 2.55 -18.81
N PRO A 233 16.55 1.91 -19.99
CA PRO A 233 16.52 2.67 -21.23
C PRO A 233 15.28 3.57 -21.21
N ARG A 234 15.46 4.89 -21.39
CA ARG A 234 14.36 5.80 -21.66
C ARG A 234 13.61 5.21 -22.86
N THR A 235 12.36 4.81 -22.67
CA THR A 235 11.51 4.53 -23.83
C THR A 235 11.33 5.89 -24.50
N PRO A 236 11.75 6.07 -25.76
CA PRO A 236 11.60 7.37 -26.41
C PRO A 236 10.11 7.71 -26.44
N ASP A 237 9.77 8.92 -26.01
CA ASP A 237 8.43 9.46 -26.20
C ASP A 237 8.07 9.34 -27.69
N GLY A 238 6.85 8.85 -27.95
CA GLY A 238 6.30 8.70 -29.28
C GLY A 238 6.38 10.01 -30.08
N PRO A 239 6.36 9.93 -31.42
CA PRO A 239 6.85 10.99 -32.29
C PRO A 239 6.09 12.30 -32.10
N ALA A 240 6.85 13.38 -32.00
CA ALA A 240 6.38 14.74 -32.12
C ALA A 240 5.55 14.88 -33.41
N ALA A 241 4.27 15.25 -33.24
CA ALA A 241 3.43 15.69 -34.34
C ALA A 241 4.02 16.99 -34.91
N VAL A 242 4.73 16.86 -36.04
CA VAL A 242 5.04 17.98 -36.92
C VAL A 242 3.77 18.30 -37.71
N ARG A 243 3.40 19.58 -37.70
CA ARG A 243 2.31 20.19 -38.46
C ARG A 243 2.68 20.30 -39.94
#